data_AF-A9VCT0-F1
#
_entry.id   AF-A9VCT0-F1
#
_cell.length_a   1.000
_cell.length_b   1.000
_cell.length_c   1.000
_cell.angle_alpha   90.00
_cell.angle_beta   90.00
_cell.angle_gamma   90.00
#
_symmetry.space_group_name_H-M   'P 1'
#
loop_
_entity.id
_entity.type
_entity.pdbx_description
1 polymer ?
#
loop_
_entity_poly.entity_id
_entity_poly.type
_entity_poly.pdbx_seq_one_letter_code
_entity_poly.pdbx_strand_id
1 'polypeptide(L)'
;MAAHGLVVMMTSVAWLCQSVACFDCSPVPITSDDILFYNRIPKAGGTSLVRLAHAIADSPKRPFSAVWQIMDDRNFFDEDKERSNVGSVMAKKHHHADRPMFYEQHVRLLNFSRFGYRQPIHINIVREPTERVQSSYYYQRYANIPYTAQLRSWLGEQFDWSINKCIEAEYGCKSWPWMIDNMNLMVGFFCGHHEDCRDRTSAIALERAQANVLHHYAVVGVTERYNESVWMLSQVLPTFFKTLPDFYEQKPVHNANNAKPELLTDANRRKLLTLGQDERLYDFIQGVFMERLAACRRRFPEA
;
A
#
# COMPACT_ATOMS: atom_id res chain seq x y z
N MET A 1 -18.79 0.02 -23.00
CA MET A 1 -18.66 1.16 -22.05
C MET A 1 -17.36 1.14 -21.23
N ALA A 2 -16.66 0.01 -21.06
CA ALA A 2 -15.36 -0.04 -20.35
C ALA A 2 -14.19 0.68 -21.08
N ALA A 3 -14.19 0.70 -22.42
CA ALA A 3 -13.10 1.31 -23.20
C ALA A 3 -13.04 2.84 -23.11
N HIS A 4 -14.17 3.53 -22.86
CA HIS A 4 -14.20 4.98 -22.74
C HIS A 4 -13.71 5.48 -21.37
N GLY A 5 -13.89 4.69 -20.29
CA GLY A 5 -13.38 5.04 -18.97
C GLY A 5 -11.84 5.02 -18.90
N LEU A 6 -11.23 4.01 -19.53
CA LEU A 6 -9.76 3.87 -19.58
C LEU A 6 -9.08 5.02 -20.34
N VAL A 7 -9.67 5.44 -21.46
CA VAL A 7 -9.13 6.51 -22.33
C VAL A 7 -9.21 7.88 -21.64
N VAL A 8 -10.30 8.18 -20.92
CA VAL A 8 -10.44 9.45 -20.18
C VAL A 8 -9.46 9.51 -19.00
N MET A 9 -9.21 8.39 -18.32
CA MET A 9 -8.23 8.33 -17.23
C MET A 9 -6.78 8.49 -17.71
N MET A 10 -6.45 7.94 -18.88
CA MET A 10 -5.14 8.14 -19.50
C MET A 10 -4.87 9.62 -19.81
N THR A 11 -5.89 10.39 -20.19
CA THR A 11 -5.73 11.83 -20.47
C THR A 11 -5.50 12.69 -19.22
N SER A 12 -6.02 12.31 -18.05
CA SER A 12 -5.83 13.07 -16.80
C SER A 12 -4.48 12.77 -16.13
N VAL A 13 -4.01 11.53 -16.21
CA VAL A 13 -2.68 11.11 -15.70
C VAL A 13 -1.54 11.79 -16.47
N ALA A 14 -1.68 11.91 -17.80
CA ALA A 14 -0.72 12.61 -18.65
C ALA A 14 -0.64 14.12 -18.36
N TRP A 15 -1.74 14.74 -17.91
CA TRP A 15 -1.79 16.17 -17.62
C TRP A 15 -1.11 16.55 -16.30
N LEU A 16 -1.14 15.65 -15.30
CA LEU A 16 -0.43 15.80 -14.02
C LEU A 16 1.07 15.46 -14.14
N CYS A 17 1.43 14.58 -15.08
CA CYS A 17 2.82 14.20 -15.33
C CYS A 17 3.41 14.96 -16.52
N GLN A 18 3.72 16.25 -16.31
CA GLN A 18 4.31 17.12 -17.36
C GLN A 18 5.81 16.87 -17.60
N SER A 19 6.43 15.91 -16.90
CA SER A 19 7.84 15.58 -17.08
C SER A 19 8.02 14.07 -17.27
N VAL A 20 8.99 13.72 -18.11
CA VAL A 20 9.44 12.34 -18.40
C VAL A 20 9.80 11.53 -17.12
N ALA A 21 9.90 12.19 -15.96
CA ALA A 21 10.31 11.60 -14.70
C ALA A 21 9.26 10.71 -14.00
N CYS A 22 7.95 10.94 -14.12
CA CYS A 22 6.99 10.16 -13.29
C CYS A 22 6.83 8.70 -13.73
N PHE A 23 7.16 8.39 -14.98
CA PHE A 23 7.15 7.01 -15.51
C PHE A 23 8.56 6.46 -15.76
N ASP A 24 9.60 7.15 -15.27
CA ASP A 24 10.98 6.74 -15.46
C ASP A 24 11.25 5.38 -14.79
N CYS A 25 11.82 4.46 -15.54
CA CYS A 25 12.27 3.16 -15.03
C CYS A 25 13.79 3.09 -14.88
N SER A 26 14.48 4.23 -14.81
CA SER A 26 15.89 4.26 -14.49
C SER A 26 16.12 3.75 -13.07
N PRO A 27 17.15 2.90 -12.84
CA PRO A 27 17.52 2.49 -11.50
C PRO A 27 17.85 3.71 -10.63
N VAL A 28 17.26 3.78 -9.45
CA VAL A 28 17.53 4.84 -8.47
C VAL A 28 18.89 4.57 -7.83
N PRO A 29 19.86 5.51 -7.89
CA PRO A 29 21.11 5.38 -7.16
C PRO A 29 20.85 5.40 -5.66
N ILE A 30 21.32 4.37 -4.95
CA ILE A 30 21.16 4.22 -3.50
C ILE A 30 22.53 4.32 -2.82
N THR A 31 22.60 5.15 -1.79
CA THR A 31 23.75 5.37 -0.92
C THR A 31 23.47 4.86 0.49
N SER A 32 24.48 4.86 1.37
CA SER A 32 24.32 4.48 2.78
C SER A 32 23.36 5.39 3.54
N ASP A 33 23.13 6.63 3.09
CA ASP A 33 22.26 7.60 3.77
C ASP A 33 20.78 7.46 3.39
N ASP A 34 20.45 6.58 2.45
CA ASP A 34 19.08 6.41 1.96
C ASP A 34 18.20 5.56 2.86
N ILE A 35 16.92 5.96 2.91
CA ILE A 35 15.83 5.21 3.51
C ILE A 35 14.86 4.86 2.39
N LEU A 36 14.61 3.56 2.20
CA LEU A 36 13.48 3.05 1.44
C LEU A 36 12.33 2.80 2.42
N PHE A 37 11.29 3.62 2.36
CA PHE A 37 10.16 3.56 3.27
C PHE A 37 8.98 2.84 2.60
N TYR A 38 8.58 1.70 3.16
CA TYR A 38 7.36 0.98 2.79
C TYR A 38 6.26 1.23 3.82
N ASN A 39 5.44 2.26 3.58
CA ASN A 39 4.31 2.61 4.43
C ASN A 39 3.09 1.71 4.08
N ARG A 40 3.24 0.42 4.38
CA ARG A 40 2.43 -0.69 3.88
C ARG A 40 0.93 -0.56 4.18
N ILE A 41 0.12 -0.63 3.12
CA ILE A 41 -1.33 -0.70 3.23
C ILE A 41 -1.76 -2.11 3.71
N PRO A 42 -2.61 -2.22 4.76
CA PRO A 42 -3.16 -3.50 5.18
C PRO A 42 -3.87 -4.26 4.06
N LYS A 43 -3.59 -5.57 3.96
CA LYS A 43 -4.25 -6.50 3.03
C LYS A 43 -4.00 -6.26 1.53
N ALA A 44 -2.93 -5.53 1.19
CA ALA A 44 -2.48 -5.31 -0.17
C ALA A 44 -1.20 -6.11 -0.53
N GLY A 45 -1.09 -7.36 -0.07
CA GLY A 45 0.04 -8.23 -0.43
C GLY A 45 1.39 -7.94 0.28
N GLY A 46 1.45 -6.96 1.18
CA GLY A 46 2.70 -6.50 1.78
C GLY A 46 3.52 -7.53 2.57
N THR A 47 2.90 -8.56 3.15
CA THR A 47 3.63 -9.61 3.90
C THR A 47 4.67 -10.32 3.04
N SER A 48 4.33 -10.61 1.77
CA SER A 48 5.25 -11.28 0.86
C SER A 48 6.44 -10.38 0.50
N LEU A 49 6.20 -9.08 0.27
CA LEU A 49 7.25 -8.12 -0.06
C LEU A 49 8.20 -7.89 1.13
N VAL A 50 7.65 -7.74 2.34
CA VAL A 50 8.45 -7.60 3.56
C VAL A 50 9.34 -8.84 3.76
N ARG A 51 8.79 -10.05 3.59
CA ARG A 51 9.60 -11.28 3.69
C ARG A 51 10.74 -11.33 2.68
N LEU A 52 10.49 -10.92 1.44
CA LEU A 52 11.52 -10.81 0.42
C LEU A 52 12.61 -9.82 0.84
N ALA A 53 12.23 -8.62 1.30
CA ALA A 53 13.18 -7.60 1.72
C ALA A 53 14.04 -8.07 2.91
N HIS A 54 13.43 -8.70 3.92
CA HIS A 54 14.17 -9.27 5.06
C HIS A 54 15.11 -10.40 4.63
N ALA A 55 14.67 -11.32 3.76
CA ALA A 55 15.53 -12.39 3.25
C ALA A 55 16.76 -11.85 2.51
N ILE A 56 16.62 -10.75 1.75
CA ILE A 56 17.75 -10.09 1.08
C ILE A 56 18.64 -9.37 2.10
N ALA A 57 18.06 -8.66 3.08
CA ALA A 57 18.80 -7.97 4.13
C ALA A 57 19.67 -8.94 4.97
N ASP A 58 19.15 -10.14 5.24
CA ASP A 58 19.82 -11.17 6.05
C ASP A 58 20.78 -12.05 5.23
N SER A 59 20.82 -11.88 3.91
CA SER A 59 21.75 -12.61 3.03
C SER A 59 23.22 -12.30 3.38
N PRO A 60 24.20 -13.15 3.00
CA PRO A 60 25.62 -12.89 3.30
C PRO A 60 26.15 -11.54 2.79
N LYS A 61 25.53 -10.98 1.73
CA LYS A 61 25.91 -9.68 1.16
C LYS A 61 25.40 -8.49 1.98
N ARG A 62 24.34 -8.68 2.79
CA ARG A 62 23.69 -7.66 3.65
C ARG A 62 23.64 -6.26 3.03
N PRO A 63 23.02 -6.07 1.85
CA PRO A 63 23.09 -4.82 1.10
C PRO A 63 22.39 -3.63 1.79
N PHE A 64 21.53 -3.89 2.79
CA PHE A 64 20.80 -2.88 3.57
C PHE A 64 20.41 -3.43 4.96
N SER A 65 19.95 -2.54 5.85
CA SER A 65 19.30 -2.91 7.12
C SER A 65 17.78 -2.93 6.95
N ALA A 66 17.10 -4.01 7.33
CA ALA A 66 15.63 -4.06 7.38
C ALA A 66 15.13 -3.76 8.80
N VAL A 67 14.31 -2.72 8.95
CA VAL A 67 13.92 -2.16 10.24
C VAL A 67 12.43 -1.83 10.27
N TRP A 68 11.80 -1.96 11.43
CA TRP A 68 10.44 -1.51 11.68
C TRP A 68 10.29 -1.03 13.12
N GLN A 69 9.20 -0.32 13.40
CA GLN A 69 8.76 0.01 14.78
C GLN A 69 7.28 0.37 14.75
N ILE A 70 6.51 -0.18 15.69
CA ILE A 70 5.07 0.11 15.85
C ILE A 70 4.82 1.60 15.99
N MET A 71 3.96 2.12 15.11
CA MET A 71 3.36 3.44 15.22
C MET A 71 1.85 3.27 15.40
N ASP A 72 1.27 3.86 16.45
CA ASP A 72 -0.18 3.84 16.65
C ASP A 72 -0.85 4.91 15.79
N ASP A 73 -1.06 4.57 14.52
CA ASP A 73 -1.71 5.39 13.50
C ASP A 73 -3.22 5.09 13.34
N ARG A 74 -3.88 4.67 14.43
CA ARG A 74 -5.35 4.57 14.45
C ARG A 74 -6.01 5.94 14.31
N ASN A 75 -5.40 6.94 14.95
CA ASN A 75 -5.80 8.33 14.89
C ASN A 75 -4.74 9.16 14.19
N PHE A 76 -5.21 10.20 13.50
CA PHE A 76 -4.38 11.19 12.85
C PHE A 76 -3.32 11.77 13.80
N PHE A 77 -2.09 11.91 13.31
CA PHE A 77 -1.01 12.57 14.05
C PHE A 77 -1.21 14.08 14.01
N ASP A 78 -1.11 14.71 15.18
CA ASP A 78 -0.76 16.12 15.25
C ASP A 78 0.72 16.33 14.88
N GLU A 79 1.15 17.58 14.82
CA GLU A 79 2.52 17.91 14.43
C GLU A 79 3.56 17.28 15.36
N ASP A 80 3.33 17.29 16.67
CA ASP A 80 4.29 16.78 17.65
C ASP A 80 4.43 15.25 17.56
N LYS A 81 3.32 14.54 17.38
CA LYS A 81 3.33 13.09 17.17
C LYS A 81 3.97 12.72 15.84
N GLU A 82 3.71 13.47 14.77
CA GLU A 82 4.36 13.25 13.47
C GLU A 82 5.88 13.49 13.59
N ARG A 83 6.30 14.60 14.22
CA ARG A 83 7.70 14.94 14.52
C ARG A 83 8.40 13.85 15.32
N SER A 84 7.76 13.34 16.37
CA SER A 84 8.29 12.27 17.22
C SER A 84 8.49 10.96 16.44
N ASN A 85 7.52 10.58 15.61
CA ASN A 85 7.63 9.40 14.76
C ASN A 85 8.74 9.55 13.70
N VAL A 86 8.83 10.70 13.04
CA VAL A 86 9.94 11.01 12.10
C VAL A 86 11.29 10.95 12.82
N GLY A 87 11.43 11.57 13.99
CA GLY A 87 12.64 11.52 14.81
C GLY A 87 13.04 10.08 15.18
N SER A 88 12.06 9.22 15.49
CA SER A 88 12.29 7.80 15.79
C SER A 88 12.84 7.03 14.59
N VAL A 89 12.34 7.32 13.37
CA VAL A 89 12.87 6.74 12.13
C VAL A 89 14.30 7.22 11.89
N MET A 90 14.58 8.51 12.09
CA MET A 90 15.91 9.08 11.89
C MET A 90 16.93 8.55 12.91
N ALA A 91 16.54 8.35 14.17
CA ALA A 91 17.38 7.72 15.17
C ALA A 91 17.78 6.29 14.76
N LYS A 92 16.83 5.50 14.23
CA LYS A 92 17.14 4.18 13.66
C LYS A 92 18.07 4.27 12.45
N LYS A 93 17.86 5.24 11.55
CA LYS A 93 18.79 5.45 10.43
C LYS A 93 20.21 5.77 10.91
N HIS A 94 20.35 6.55 11.98
CA HIS A 94 21.64 6.86 12.58
C HIS A 94 22.33 5.61 13.15
N HIS A 95 21.59 4.71 13.80
CA HIS A 95 22.13 3.41 14.25
C HIS A 95 22.53 2.46 13.10
N HIS A 96 22.01 2.69 11.90
CA HIS A 96 22.34 1.95 10.68
C HIS A 96 23.00 2.89 9.64
N ALA A 97 23.98 3.68 10.08
CA ALA A 97 24.64 4.68 9.22
C ALA A 97 25.51 4.07 8.11
N ASP A 98 25.98 2.84 8.27
CA ASP A 98 26.91 2.16 7.38
C ASP A 98 26.28 1.61 6.09
N ARG A 99 24.94 1.62 6.00
CA ARG A 99 24.21 1.04 4.86
C ARG A 99 22.82 1.67 4.69
N PRO A 100 22.21 1.56 3.50
CA PRO A 100 20.83 1.99 3.31
C PRO A 100 19.88 1.23 4.23
N MET A 101 18.74 1.84 4.55
CA MET A 101 17.73 1.26 5.43
C MET A 101 16.42 1.00 4.68
N PHE A 102 15.91 -0.23 4.73
CA PHE A 102 14.54 -0.55 4.41
C PHE A 102 13.69 -0.42 5.68
N TYR A 103 12.75 0.52 5.68
CA TYR A 103 11.86 0.78 6.81
C TYR A 103 10.42 0.42 6.44
N GLU A 104 9.76 -0.46 7.19
CA GLU A 104 8.37 -0.85 6.93
C GLU A 104 7.44 -0.58 8.12
N GLN A 105 6.26 -0.02 7.83
CA GLN A 105 5.19 0.16 8.83
C GLN A 105 3.81 0.41 8.19
N HIS A 106 2.75 -0.10 8.80
CA HIS A 106 1.37 0.36 8.66
C HIS A 106 1.17 1.78 9.21
N VAL A 107 1.55 2.78 8.43
CA VAL A 107 1.39 4.21 8.75
C VAL A 107 1.02 4.98 7.49
N ARG A 108 0.20 6.04 7.62
CA ARG A 108 -0.01 7.02 6.55
C ARG A 108 1.31 7.73 6.23
N LEU A 109 1.40 8.32 5.05
CA LEU A 109 2.59 9.08 4.64
C LEU A 109 3.00 10.09 5.72
N LEU A 110 4.29 10.07 6.07
CA LEU A 110 4.91 11.03 7.00
C LEU A 110 5.68 12.08 6.20
N ASN A 111 5.58 13.34 6.60
CA ASN A 111 6.31 14.43 5.97
C ASN A 111 7.63 14.69 6.70
N PHE A 112 8.72 14.08 6.24
CA PHE A 112 10.05 14.26 6.83
C PHE A 112 10.61 15.66 6.55
N SER A 113 10.31 16.20 5.36
CA SER A 113 10.80 17.51 4.93
C SER A 113 10.24 18.66 5.74
N ARG A 114 9.01 18.54 6.27
CA ARG A 114 8.44 19.48 7.24
C ARG A 114 9.31 19.61 8.50
N PHE A 115 10.08 18.58 8.85
CA PHE A 115 10.92 18.55 10.05
C PHE A 115 12.41 18.68 9.75
N GLY A 116 12.78 19.18 8.57
CA GLY A 116 14.17 19.45 8.19
C GLY A 116 14.96 18.21 7.76
N TYR A 117 14.30 17.08 7.51
CA TYR A 117 14.94 15.88 6.98
C TYR A 117 14.65 15.68 5.50
N ARG A 118 15.55 14.99 4.80
CA ARG A 118 15.29 14.56 3.42
C ARG A 118 14.13 13.55 3.41
N GLN A 119 13.16 13.76 2.52
CA GLN A 119 12.07 12.79 2.34
C GLN A 119 12.63 11.43 1.91
N PRO A 120 12.27 10.32 2.60
CA PRO A 120 12.63 8.98 2.19
C PRO A 120 12.12 8.63 0.79
N ILE A 121 12.77 7.68 0.14
CA ILE A 121 12.27 7.07 -1.08
C ILE A 121 11.10 6.18 -0.68
N HIS A 122 9.87 6.48 -1.11
CA HIS A 122 8.72 5.66 -0.75
C HIS A 122 8.43 4.59 -1.79
N ILE A 123 7.90 3.45 -1.34
CA ILE A 123 7.27 2.45 -2.20
C ILE A 123 5.94 2.02 -1.60
N ASN A 124 5.06 1.46 -2.42
CA ASN A 124 3.90 0.75 -1.92
C ASN A 124 3.47 -0.40 -2.83
N ILE A 125 2.54 -1.23 -2.34
CA ILE A 125 1.74 -2.12 -3.17
C ILE A 125 0.29 -1.90 -2.76
N VAL A 126 -0.58 -1.65 -3.73
CA VAL A 126 -2.03 -1.50 -3.55
C VAL A 126 -2.77 -2.73 -4.04
N ARG A 127 -4.07 -2.78 -3.77
CA ARG A 127 -4.98 -3.85 -4.20
C ARG A 127 -6.31 -3.23 -4.54
N GLU A 128 -7.05 -3.86 -5.46
CA GLU A 128 -8.42 -3.46 -5.77
C GLU A 128 -9.22 -3.28 -4.47
N PRO A 129 -9.92 -2.13 -4.29
CA PRO A 129 -10.46 -1.74 -3.00
C PRO A 129 -11.42 -2.77 -2.39
N THR A 130 -12.34 -3.32 -3.18
CA THR A 130 -13.37 -4.22 -2.65
C THR A 130 -12.79 -5.59 -2.27
N GLU A 131 -11.83 -6.11 -3.05
CA GLU A 131 -11.06 -7.30 -2.68
C GLU A 131 -10.21 -7.08 -1.43
N ARG A 132 -9.64 -5.88 -1.26
CA ARG A 132 -8.89 -5.52 -0.06
C ARG A 132 -9.81 -5.49 1.16
N VAL A 133 -11.00 -4.88 1.04
CA VAL A 133 -12.03 -4.88 2.10
C VAL A 133 -12.47 -6.29 2.43
N GLN A 134 -12.77 -7.13 1.43
CA GLN A 134 -13.13 -8.53 1.63
C GLN A 134 -12.01 -9.29 2.35
N SER A 135 -10.77 -9.12 1.92
CA SER A 135 -9.62 -9.75 2.57
C SER A 135 -9.47 -9.30 4.04
N SER A 136 -9.74 -8.04 4.33
CA SER A 136 -9.69 -7.49 5.69
C SER A 136 -10.85 -7.95 6.57
N TYR A 137 -12.06 -8.04 6.01
CA TYR A 137 -13.27 -8.51 6.68
C TYR A 137 -13.08 -9.94 7.22
N TYR A 138 -12.56 -10.82 6.38
CA TYR A 138 -12.33 -12.22 6.75
C TYR A 138 -11.04 -12.45 7.53
N TYR A 139 -10.01 -11.62 7.33
CA TYR A 139 -8.80 -11.69 8.14
C TYR A 139 -9.11 -11.45 9.62
N GLN A 140 -9.92 -10.43 9.94
CA GLN A 140 -10.28 -10.12 11.33
C GLN A 140 -11.11 -11.21 12.03
N ARG A 141 -11.81 -12.04 11.24
CA ARG A 141 -12.67 -13.13 11.74
C ARG A 141 -11.96 -14.47 11.85
N TYR A 142 -11.07 -14.77 10.92
CA TYR A 142 -10.55 -16.12 10.76
C TYR A 142 -9.03 -16.23 10.92
N ALA A 143 -8.31 -15.11 10.95
CA ALA A 143 -6.89 -15.16 11.29
C ALA A 143 -6.70 -15.38 12.80
N ASN A 144 -5.61 -16.07 13.14
CA ASN A 144 -5.18 -16.21 14.51
C ASN A 144 -4.47 -14.93 14.98
N ILE A 145 -5.25 -13.94 15.42
CA ILE A 145 -4.76 -12.64 15.89
C ILE A 145 -5.36 -12.29 17.27
N PRO A 146 -4.65 -11.51 18.11
CA PRO A 146 -5.00 -11.35 19.52
C PRO A 146 -6.42 -10.83 19.81
N TYR A 147 -7.00 -10.07 18.88
CA TYR A 147 -8.30 -9.43 19.05
C TYR A 147 -9.48 -10.20 18.42
N THR A 148 -9.26 -11.36 17.80
CA THR A 148 -10.35 -12.15 17.18
C THR A 148 -11.42 -12.54 18.20
N ALA A 149 -11.02 -12.94 19.42
CA ALA A 149 -11.97 -13.30 20.49
C ALA A 149 -12.82 -12.09 20.94
N GLN A 150 -12.20 -10.91 21.05
CA GLN A 150 -12.90 -9.68 21.40
C GLN A 150 -13.89 -9.29 20.30
N LEU A 151 -13.48 -9.39 19.03
CA LEU A 151 -14.35 -9.14 17.88
C LEU A 151 -15.55 -10.12 17.86
N ARG A 152 -15.33 -11.41 18.15
CA ARG A 152 -16.40 -12.42 18.25
C ARG A 152 -17.40 -12.06 19.34
N SER A 153 -16.91 -11.69 20.53
CA SER A 153 -17.78 -11.25 21.62
C SER A 153 -18.59 -10.01 21.24
N TRP A 154 -17.98 -9.01 20.59
CA TRP A 154 -18.66 -7.77 20.20
C TRP A 154 -19.68 -7.97 19.08
N LEU A 155 -19.36 -8.78 18.06
CA LEU A 155 -20.25 -9.05 16.92
C LEU A 155 -21.39 -10.01 17.27
N GLY A 156 -21.19 -10.92 18.22
CA GLY A 156 -22.15 -11.99 18.51
C GLY A 156 -22.41 -12.84 17.27
N GLU A 157 -23.67 -13.09 16.94
CA GLU A 157 -24.08 -13.86 15.75
C GLU A 157 -23.58 -13.25 14.43
N GLN A 158 -23.30 -11.94 14.39
CA GLN A 158 -22.77 -11.28 13.19
C GLN A 158 -21.31 -11.64 12.88
N PHE A 159 -20.61 -12.30 13.81
CA PHE A 159 -19.23 -12.74 13.59
C PHE A 159 -19.15 -13.70 12.40
N ASP A 160 -20.12 -14.61 12.29
CA ASP A 160 -20.18 -15.64 11.26
C ASP A 160 -21.01 -15.20 10.03
N TRP A 161 -21.46 -13.93 9.96
CA TRP A 161 -22.09 -13.40 8.75
C TRP A 161 -21.10 -13.32 7.60
N SER A 162 -21.54 -13.72 6.40
CA SER A 162 -20.78 -13.43 5.18
C SER A 162 -20.73 -11.93 4.91
N ILE A 163 -19.73 -11.51 4.13
CA ILE A 163 -19.60 -10.11 3.76
C ILE A 163 -20.83 -9.63 2.97
N ASN A 164 -21.40 -10.47 2.10
CA ASN A 164 -22.60 -10.15 1.33
C ASN A 164 -23.78 -9.84 2.25
N LYS A 165 -24.06 -10.72 3.21
CA LYS A 165 -25.11 -10.51 4.21
C LYS A 165 -24.90 -9.21 5.00
N CYS A 166 -23.65 -8.91 5.37
CA CYS A 166 -23.33 -7.67 6.09
C CYS A 166 -23.55 -6.42 5.22
N ILE A 167 -23.23 -6.48 3.92
CA ILE A 167 -23.43 -5.37 2.98
C ILE A 167 -24.91 -5.14 2.68
N GLU A 168 -25.69 -6.21 2.57
CA GLU A 168 -27.15 -6.16 2.37
C GLU A 168 -27.86 -5.57 3.59
N ALA A 169 -27.39 -5.90 4.79
CA ALA A 169 -27.94 -5.38 6.04
C ALA A 169 -27.55 -3.92 6.35
N GLU A 170 -26.51 -3.38 5.71
CA GLU A 170 -25.96 -2.04 5.95
C GLU A 170 -25.80 -1.72 7.45
N TYR A 171 -26.48 -0.69 7.97
CA TYR A 171 -26.46 -0.31 9.38
C TYR A 171 -27.00 -1.40 10.33
N GLY A 172 -27.68 -2.43 9.82
CA GLY A 172 -27.99 -3.65 10.55
C GLY A 172 -26.76 -4.55 10.81
N CYS A 173 -25.67 -4.34 10.09
CA CYS A 173 -24.38 -4.96 10.33
C CYS A 173 -23.43 -4.02 11.10
N LYS A 174 -22.95 -4.46 12.26
CA LYS A 174 -22.00 -3.71 13.11
C LYS A 174 -20.68 -3.39 12.40
N SER A 175 -20.26 -4.20 11.42
CA SER A 175 -19.05 -3.95 10.62
C SER A 175 -19.26 -2.94 9.48
N TRP A 176 -20.47 -2.45 9.23
CA TRP A 176 -20.76 -1.54 8.11
C TRP A 176 -20.01 -0.20 8.18
N PRO A 177 -19.98 0.54 9.31
CA PRO A 177 -19.18 1.77 9.41
C PRO A 177 -17.69 1.52 9.13
N TRP A 178 -17.16 0.39 9.60
CA TRP A 178 -15.77 -0.01 9.32
C TRP A 178 -15.54 -0.29 7.83
N MET A 179 -16.50 -0.86 7.10
CA MET A 179 -16.37 -1.06 5.65
C MET A 179 -16.36 0.27 4.89
N ILE A 180 -17.22 1.23 5.25
CA ILE A 180 -17.19 2.59 4.67
C ILE A 180 -15.82 3.24 4.92
N ASP A 181 -15.33 3.18 6.16
CA ASP A 181 -14.01 3.71 6.52
C ASP A 181 -12.91 3.04 5.67
N ASN A 182 -13.01 1.71 5.51
CA ASN A 182 -12.03 0.98 4.73
C ASN A 182 -12.14 1.24 3.24
N MET A 183 -13.26 1.68 2.66
CA MET A 183 -13.32 2.10 1.24
C MET A 183 -12.60 3.43 0.96
N ASN A 184 -11.96 4.04 1.97
CA ASN A 184 -11.16 5.25 1.86
C ASN A 184 -9.77 5.08 2.52
N LEU A 185 -9.34 3.84 2.78
CA LEU A 185 -8.11 3.55 3.50
C LEU A 185 -6.89 3.94 2.67
N MET A 186 -6.85 3.59 1.38
CA MET A 186 -5.70 3.87 0.52
C MET A 186 -5.52 5.37 0.34
N VAL A 187 -6.60 6.11 0.13
CA VAL A 187 -6.56 7.58 0.09
C VAL A 187 -5.94 8.14 1.37
N GLY A 188 -6.39 7.67 2.55
CA GLY A 188 -5.78 8.09 3.82
C GLY A 188 -4.28 7.81 3.92
N PHE A 189 -3.85 6.62 3.47
CA PHE A 189 -2.44 6.20 3.52
C PHE A 189 -1.54 7.06 2.63
N PHE A 190 -1.97 7.37 1.41
CA PHE A 190 -1.19 8.17 0.48
C PHE A 190 -1.31 9.68 0.76
N CYS A 191 -2.46 10.16 1.23
CA CYS A 191 -2.66 11.57 1.55
C CYS A 191 -1.77 12.01 2.73
N GLY A 192 -1.63 11.16 3.75
CA GLY A 192 -0.75 11.40 4.89
C GLY A 192 -1.43 12.13 6.06
N HIS A 193 -0.65 12.92 6.78
CA HIS A 193 -1.05 13.62 8.00
C HIS A 193 -1.31 15.13 7.81
N HIS A 194 -1.66 15.57 6.60
CA HIS A 194 -2.07 16.95 6.34
C HIS A 194 -3.55 17.20 6.68
N GLU A 195 -3.94 18.39 7.15
CA GLU A 195 -5.34 18.69 7.55
C GLU A 195 -6.40 18.32 6.48
N ASP A 196 -6.11 18.58 5.20
CA ASP A 196 -6.90 18.13 4.04
C ASP A 196 -7.23 16.63 4.02
N CYS A 197 -6.39 15.80 4.63
CA CYS A 197 -6.51 14.34 4.66
C CYS A 197 -7.40 13.81 5.79
N ARG A 198 -7.91 14.68 6.68
CA ARG A 198 -8.78 14.29 7.79
C ARG A 198 -10.09 13.69 7.27
N ASP A 199 -10.66 14.29 6.23
CA ASP A 199 -11.77 13.71 5.49
C ASP A 199 -11.27 12.97 4.25
N ARG A 200 -11.07 11.66 4.40
CA ARG A 200 -10.59 10.78 3.33
C ARG A 200 -11.61 10.59 2.20
N THR A 201 -12.86 11.02 2.39
CA THR A 201 -13.91 10.97 1.35
C THR A 201 -13.87 12.20 0.43
N SER A 202 -13.16 13.25 0.83
CA SER A 202 -13.08 14.51 0.11
C SER A 202 -12.27 14.42 -1.18
N ALA A 203 -12.62 15.27 -2.16
CA ALA A 203 -11.86 15.39 -3.40
C ALA A 203 -10.43 15.90 -3.15
N ILE A 204 -10.24 16.80 -2.19
CA ILE A 204 -8.94 17.37 -1.83
C ILE A 204 -8.00 16.27 -1.29
N ALA A 205 -8.51 15.36 -0.45
CA ALA A 205 -7.72 14.24 0.03
C ALA A 205 -7.29 13.29 -1.11
N LEU A 206 -8.19 13.02 -2.06
CA LEU A 206 -7.88 12.21 -3.25
C LEU A 206 -6.81 12.87 -4.13
N GLU A 207 -6.96 14.16 -4.44
CA GLU A 207 -6.01 14.91 -5.26
C GLU A 207 -4.62 14.96 -4.62
N ARG A 208 -4.56 15.21 -3.31
CA ARG A 208 -3.30 15.17 -2.55
C ARG A 208 -2.70 13.76 -2.52
N ALA A 209 -3.50 12.71 -2.36
CA ALA A 209 -3.02 11.34 -2.44
C ALA A 209 -2.41 11.01 -3.82
N GLN A 210 -3.07 11.42 -4.91
CA GLN A 210 -2.57 11.24 -6.28
C GLN A 210 -1.27 12.02 -6.51
N ALA A 211 -1.19 13.27 -6.04
CA ALA A 211 0.03 14.07 -6.11
C ALA A 211 1.17 13.39 -5.33
N ASN A 212 0.91 12.91 -4.11
CA ASN A 212 1.91 12.21 -3.30
C ASN A 212 2.41 10.94 -3.99
N VAL A 213 1.53 10.15 -4.63
CA VAL A 213 1.92 8.98 -5.44
C VAL A 213 2.93 9.37 -6.51
N LEU A 214 2.70 10.48 -7.24
CA LEU A 214 3.61 10.92 -8.30
C LEU A 214 4.93 11.49 -7.78
N HIS A 215 4.90 12.20 -6.65
CA HIS A 215 6.05 12.99 -6.18
C HIS A 215 6.95 12.27 -5.17
N HIS A 216 6.41 11.31 -4.42
CA HIS A 216 7.13 10.69 -3.30
C HIS A 216 7.41 9.20 -3.48
N TYR A 217 6.65 8.52 -4.34
CA TYR A 217 6.77 7.08 -4.50
C TYR A 217 7.63 6.72 -5.72
N ALA A 218 8.74 6.04 -5.46
CA ALA A 218 9.58 5.47 -6.50
C ALA A 218 8.87 4.34 -7.24
N VAL A 219 8.04 3.52 -6.60
CA VAL A 219 7.18 2.54 -7.26
C VAL A 219 5.94 2.30 -6.40
N VAL A 220 4.76 2.29 -7.03
CA VAL A 220 3.54 1.75 -6.43
C VAL A 220 3.07 0.57 -7.28
N GLY A 221 3.23 -0.64 -6.74
CA GLY A 221 2.79 -1.88 -7.40
C GLY A 221 1.31 -2.18 -7.17
N VAL A 222 0.78 -3.17 -7.91
CA VAL A 222 -0.59 -3.67 -7.75
C VAL A 222 -0.59 -5.17 -7.46
N THR A 223 -1.40 -5.59 -6.48
CA THR A 223 -1.45 -6.98 -6.01
C THR A 223 -1.90 -7.95 -7.11
N GLU A 224 -2.77 -7.50 -8.00
CA GLU A 224 -3.32 -8.27 -9.12
C GLU A 224 -2.25 -8.62 -10.16
N ARG A 225 -1.15 -7.85 -10.20
CA ARG A 225 0.04 -8.06 -11.05
C ARG A 225 1.29 -8.12 -10.20
N TYR A 226 1.25 -8.95 -9.15
CA TYR A 226 2.28 -8.98 -8.11
C TYR A 226 3.69 -9.28 -8.65
N ASN A 227 3.82 -10.27 -9.54
CA ASN A 227 5.12 -10.63 -10.13
C ASN A 227 5.72 -9.45 -10.91
N GLU A 228 4.91 -8.76 -11.70
CA GLU A 228 5.34 -7.60 -12.47
C GLU A 228 5.64 -6.40 -11.57
N SER A 229 4.93 -6.28 -10.45
CA SER A 229 5.22 -5.28 -9.42
C SER A 229 6.58 -5.51 -8.75
N VAL A 230 6.88 -6.76 -8.36
CA VAL A 230 8.17 -7.13 -7.77
C VAL A 230 9.30 -7.02 -8.80
N TRP A 231 9.05 -7.44 -10.04
CA TRP A 231 10.01 -7.25 -11.14
C TRP A 231 10.32 -5.78 -11.39
N MET A 232 9.31 -4.91 -11.45
CA MET A 232 9.55 -3.47 -11.61
C MET A 232 10.33 -2.88 -10.43
N LEU A 233 10.02 -3.29 -9.20
CA LEU A 233 10.82 -2.94 -8.02
C LEU A 233 12.28 -3.39 -8.16
N SER A 234 12.55 -4.56 -8.73
CA SER A 234 13.93 -5.05 -8.94
C SER A 234 14.70 -4.25 -9.98
N GLN A 235 14.01 -3.70 -10.99
CA GLN A 235 14.62 -2.81 -11.99
C GLN A 235 14.89 -1.41 -11.44
N VAL A 236 13.90 -0.82 -10.75
CA VAL A 236 13.98 0.57 -10.25
C VAL A 236 14.83 0.67 -8.97
N LEU A 237 14.80 -0.35 -8.11
CA LEU A 237 15.47 -0.36 -6.80
C LEU A 237 16.34 -1.63 -6.62
N PRO A 238 17.36 -1.85 -7.48
CA PRO A 238 18.14 -3.08 -7.48
C PRO A 238 18.89 -3.34 -6.17
N THR A 239 19.34 -2.31 -5.45
CA THR A 239 19.99 -2.48 -4.13
C THR A 239 19.09 -3.20 -3.13
N PHE A 240 17.78 -2.99 -3.22
CA PHE A 240 16.80 -3.60 -2.32
C PHE A 240 16.18 -4.88 -2.90
N PHE A 241 16.03 -4.97 -4.22
CA PHE A 241 15.18 -6.01 -4.84
C PHE A 241 15.78 -6.73 -6.07
N LYS A 242 17.08 -6.61 -6.40
CA LYS A 242 17.72 -7.26 -7.59
C LYS A 242 17.60 -8.79 -7.69
N THR A 243 16.88 -9.42 -6.77
CA THR A 243 16.51 -10.85 -6.69
C THR A 243 17.66 -11.82 -6.39
N LEU A 244 17.33 -12.82 -5.57
CA LEU A 244 17.88 -14.17 -5.65
C LEU A 244 16.92 -14.96 -6.57
N PRO A 245 17.42 -15.82 -7.49
CA PRO A 245 16.59 -16.60 -8.42
C PRO A 245 15.47 -17.42 -7.76
N ASP A 246 15.63 -17.83 -6.50
CA ASP A 246 14.84 -18.91 -5.90
C ASP A 246 13.60 -18.46 -5.09
N PHE A 247 13.37 -17.16 -4.88
CA PHE A 247 12.22 -16.71 -4.08
C PHE A 247 10.89 -16.73 -4.87
N TYR A 248 10.95 -16.85 -6.20
CA TYR A 248 9.78 -16.85 -7.09
C TYR A 248 8.88 -18.09 -6.95
N GLU A 249 9.36 -19.18 -6.35
CA GLU A 249 8.58 -20.42 -6.22
C GLU A 249 7.77 -20.51 -4.93
N GLN A 250 7.99 -19.61 -3.96
CA GLN A 250 7.16 -19.58 -2.78
C GLN A 250 5.82 -18.91 -3.13
N LYS A 251 4.81 -19.76 -3.37
CA LYS A 251 3.40 -19.35 -3.42
C LYS A 251 3.17 -18.29 -2.35
N PRO A 252 2.44 -17.18 -2.64
CA PRO A 252 2.03 -16.26 -1.60
C PRO A 252 1.47 -17.11 -0.48
N VAL A 253 1.90 -16.86 0.75
CA VAL A 253 1.38 -17.61 1.90
C VAL A 253 -0.11 -17.29 1.97
N HIS A 254 -0.88 -18.13 1.30
CA HIS A 254 -2.30 -18.25 1.50
C HIS A 254 -2.38 -18.69 2.95
N ASN A 255 -2.79 -17.76 3.81
CA ASN A 255 -3.28 -18.15 5.12
C ASN A 255 -4.32 -19.22 4.87
N ALA A 256 -3.98 -20.46 5.22
CA ALA A 256 -4.81 -21.64 5.02
C ALA A 256 -6.02 -21.53 5.94
N ASN A 257 -7.01 -20.75 5.53
CA ASN A 257 -8.34 -20.82 6.09
C ASN A 257 -9.04 -21.95 5.33
N ASN A 258 -9.42 -23.01 6.05
CA ASN A 258 -10.00 -24.24 5.49
C ASN A 258 -11.39 -24.05 4.84
N ALA A 259 -11.98 -22.84 4.91
CA ALA A 259 -13.10 -22.44 4.07
C ALA A 259 -12.66 -21.25 3.21
N LYS A 260 -12.75 -21.39 1.88
CA LYS A 260 -12.65 -20.23 0.99
C LYS A 260 -13.79 -19.28 1.38
N PRO A 261 -13.50 -18.04 1.78
CA PRO A 261 -14.54 -17.09 2.09
C PRO A 261 -15.47 -16.90 0.89
N GLU A 262 -16.75 -16.69 1.15
CA GLU A 262 -17.70 -16.31 0.11
C GLU A 262 -17.21 -15.06 -0.63
N LEU A 263 -17.27 -15.09 -1.95
CA LEU A 263 -16.89 -13.95 -2.78
C LEU A 263 -18.02 -12.91 -2.80
N LEU A 264 -17.66 -11.63 -2.86
CA LEU A 264 -18.60 -10.55 -3.11
C LEU A 264 -19.42 -10.82 -4.37
N THR A 265 -20.73 -10.63 -4.30
CA THR A 265 -21.57 -10.57 -5.49
C THR A 265 -21.27 -9.30 -6.28
N ASP A 266 -21.55 -9.30 -7.59
CA ASP A 266 -21.37 -8.10 -8.42
C ASP A 266 -22.19 -6.90 -7.92
N ALA A 267 -23.38 -7.16 -7.38
CA ALA A 267 -24.22 -6.12 -6.79
C ALA A 267 -23.57 -5.51 -5.55
N ASN A 268 -23.06 -6.34 -4.63
CA ASN A 268 -22.42 -5.87 -3.41
C ASN A 268 -21.06 -5.22 -3.69
N ARG A 269 -20.30 -5.71 -4.68
CA ARG A 269 -19.09 -5.05 -5.19
C ARG A 269 -19.42 -3.63 -5.67
N ARG A 270 -20.40 -3.46 -6.56
CA ARG A 270 -20.83 -2.14 -7.04
C ARG A 270 -21.26 -1.22 -5.90
N LYS A 271 -21.99 -1.75 -4.91
CA LYS A 271 -22.40 -0.99 -3.73
C LYS A 271 -21.22 -0.52 -2.88
N LEU A 272 -20.19 -1.34 -2.68
CA LEU A 272 -18.99 -0.90 -1.96
C LEU A 272 -18.25 0.22 -2.70
N LEU A 273 -18.15 0.12 -4.03
CA LEU A 273 -17.46 1.12 -4.86
C LEU A 273 -18.09 2.52 -4.76
N THR A 274 -19.36 2.65 -4.36
CA THR A 274 -19.99 3.96 -4.14
C THR A 274 -19.65 4.59 -2.78
N LEU A 275 -18.99 3.86 -1.88
CA LEU A 275 -18.76 4.30 -0.49
C LEU A 275 -17.46 5.10 -0.30
N GLY A 276 -16.63 5.25 -1.32
CA GLY A 276 -15.35 5.91 -1.14
C GLY A 276 -14.56 6.22 -2.39
N GLN A 277 -13.43 6.88 -2.18
CA GLN A 277 -12.54 7.38 -3.22
C GLN A 277 -11.42 6.38 -3.56
N ASP A 278 -11.27 5.27 -2.82
CA ASP A 278 -10.18 4.30 -3.05
C ASP A 278 -10.20 3.72 -4.48
N GLU A 279 -11.36 3.58 -5.12
CA GLU A 279 -11.45 3.12 -6.52
C GLU A 279 -10.81 4.11 -7.48
N ARG A 280 -11.16 5.40 -7.35
CA ARG A 280 -10.59 6.46 -8.19
C ARG A 280 -9.08 6.58 -7.99
N LEU A 281 -8.60 6.37 -6.77
CA LEU A 281 -7.16 6.32 -6.49
C LEU A 281 -6.52 5.05 -7.07
N TYR A 282 -7.14 3.88 -6.92
CA TYR A 282 -6.64 2.62 -7.42
C TYR A 282 -6.48 2.65 -8.94
N ASP A 283 -7.50 3.10 -9.66
CA ASP A 283 -7.46 3.23 -11.12
C ASP A 283 -6.37 4.22 -11.57
N PHE A 284 -6.20 5.34 -10.87
CA PHE A 284 -5.11 6.29 -11.11
C PHE A 284 -3.73 5.62 -10.94
N ILE A 285 -3.53 4.91 -9.82
CA ILE A 285 -2.29 4.18 -9.53
C ILE A 285 -2.05 3.09 -10.58
N GLN A 286 -3.11 2.39 -11.00
CA GLN A 286 -3.02 1.37 -12.04
C GLN A 286 -2.56 1.98 -13.36
N GLY A 287 -3.10 3.13 -13.76
CA GLY A 287 -2.63 3.88 -14.93
C GLY A 287 -1.13 4.22 -14.85
N VAL A 288 -0.70 4.79 -13.72
CA VAL A 288 0.72 5.11 -13.48
C VAL A 288 1.60 3.85 -13.53
N PHE A 289 1.15 2.76 -12.91
CA PHE A 289 1.82 1.46 -12.90
C PHE A 289 2.00 0.90 -14.32
N MET A 290 0.95 0.95 -15.16
CA MET A 290 0.99 0.43 -16.53
C MET A 290 1.99 1.19 -17.40
N GLU A 291 1.98 2.52 -17.33
CA GLU A 291 2.91 3.37 -18.09
C GLU A 291 4.36 3.12 -17.68
N ARG A 292 4.61 3.03 -16.37
CA ARG A 292 5.95 2.75 -15.86
C ARG A 292 6.42 1.33 -16.20
N LEU A 293 5.54 0.34 -16.11
CA LEU A 293 5.85 -1.03 -16.52
C LEU A 293 6.22 -1.10 -18.01
N ALA A 294 5.50 -0.37 -18.86
CA ALA A 294 5.83 -0.26 -20.28
C ALA A 294 7.19 0.41 -20.50
N ALA A 295 7.51 1.46 -19.74
CA ALA A 295 8.84 2.09 -19.77
C ALA A 295 9.95 1.13 -19.31
N CYS A 296 9.71 0.34 -18.26
CA CYS A 296 10.63 -0.70 -17.81
C CYS A 296 10.89 -1.76 -18.88
N ARG A 297 9.83 -2.27 -19.53
CA ARG A 297 9.96 -3.29 -20.59
C ARG A 297 10.74 -2.79 -21.80
N ARG A 298 10.58 -1.51 -22.17
CA ARG A 298 11.39 -0.89 -23.23
C ARG A 298 12.86 -0.78 -22.83
N ARG A 299 13.14 -0.49 -21.57
CA ARG A 299 14.50 -0.31 -21.05
C ARG A 299 15.23 -1.62 -20.77
N PHE A 300 14.50 -2.61 -20.28
CA PHE A 300 14.99 -3.93 -19.88
C PHE A 300 14.19 -5.01 -20.62
N PRO A 301 14.43 -5.19 -21.93
CA PRO A 301 13.77 -6.23 -22.69
C PRO A 301 14.10 -7.61 -22.10
N GLU A 302 13.07 -8.43 -21.90
CA GLU A 302 13.24 -9.85 -21.56
C GLU A 302 13.98 -10.53 -22.72
N ALA A 303 15.02 -11.30 -22.40
CA ALA A 303 15.86 -12.01 -23.37
C ALA A 303 15.16 -13.23 -23.95
#